data_AF-A0A7U9HW14-F1
#
_entry.id   AF-A0A7U9HW14-F1
#
_cell.length_a   1.000
_cell.length_b   1.000
_cell.length_c   1.000
_cell.angle_alpha   90.00
_cell.angle_beta   90.00
_cell.angle_gamma   90.00
#
_symmetry.space_group_name_H-M   'P 1'
#
loop_
_entity.id
_entity.type
_entity.pdbx_description
1 polymer ?
#
loop_
_entity_poly.entity_id
_entity_poly.type
_entity_poly.pdbx_seq_one_letter_code
_entity_poly.pdbx_strand_id
1 'polypeptide(L)'
;MRDFNVGAIPIVDDGRLVGMITDRDIVVRGMAEKRPGSTAVTEVMSRDLVTLSPDDSVQKAADMMARHQIRRLPVVENGRLVGIISLGDLATNRYSDERAGRALSEISEQDAIH
;
A
#
# COMPACT_ATOMS: atom_id res chain seq x y z
N MET A 1 8.30 5.72 9.44
CA MET A 1 7.49 4.54 9.79
C MET A 1 7.19 4.51 11.27
N ARG A 2 8.20 4.36 12.14
CA ARG A 2 8.03 4.36 13.61
C ARG A 2 7.25 5.55 14.16
N ASP A 3 7.65 6.77 13.84
CA ASP A 3 7.06 7.99 14.44
C ASP A 3 5.57 8.16 14.16
N PHE A 4 5.12 7.63 13.02
CA PHE A 4 3.72 7.67 12.60
C PHE A 4 2.98 6.34 12.82
N ASN A 5 3.66 5.33 13.34
CA ASN A 5 3.16 3.96 13.49
C ASN A 5 2.52 3.41 12.18
N VAL A 6 3.21 3.58 11.06
CA VAL A 6 2.77 3.12 9.73
C VAL A 6 3.79 2.16 9.11
N GLY A 7 3.29 1.13 8.43
CA GLY A 7 4.10 0.13 7.73
C GLY A 7 4.19 0.32 6.21
N ALA A 8 3.71 1.46 5.70
CA ALA A 8 3.83 1.83 4.29
C ALA A 8 3.94 3.36 4.14
N ILE A 9 4.77 3.81 3.21
CA ILE A 9 4.99 5.22 2.91
C ILE A 9 5.04 5.42 1.39
N PRO A 10 4.19 6.30 0.82
CA PRO A 10 4.36 6.74 -0.56
C PRO A 10 5.56 7.66 -0.70
N ILE A 11 6.34 7.44 -1.75
CA ILE A 11 7.50 8.25 -2.10
C ILE A 11 7.09 9.19 -3.22
N VAL A 12 7.29 10.48 -3.00
CA VAL A 12 6.90 11.54 -3.93
C VAL A 12 8.10 12.36 -4.39
N ASP A 13 8.07 12.80 -5.64
CA ASP A 13 8.99 13.77 -6.21
C ASP A 13 8.18 14.91 -6.84
N ASP A 14 8.40 16.14 -6.39
CA ASP A 14 7.59 17.32 -6.73
C ASP A 14 6.06 17.08 -6.63
N GLY A 15 5.65 16.30 -5.62
CA GLY A 15 4.26 15.89 -5.39
C GLY A 15 3.73 14.80 -6.33
N ARG A 16 4.52 14.33 -7.30
CA ARG A 16 4.20 13.16 -8.12
C ARG A 16 4.56 11.89 -7.38
N LEU A 17 3.68 10.89 -7.43
CA LEU A 17 3.98 9.59 -6.85
C LEU A 17 5.02 8.85 -7.69
N VAL A 18 6.17 8.52 -7.10
CA VAL A 18 7.29 7.84 -7.80
C VAL A 18 7.61 6.46 -7.23
N GLY A 19 7.05 6.12 -6.07
CA GLY A 19 7.25 4.82 -5.46
C GLY A 19 6.42 4.59 -4.21
N MET A 20 6.49 3.37 -3.70
CA MET A 20 5.93 2.97 -2.41
C MET A 20 6.97 2.14 -1.68
N ILE A 21 7.13 2.37 -0.37
CA ILE A 21 7.97 1.52 0.47
C ILE A 21 7.18 0.99 1.66
N THR A 22 7.35 -0.29 1.93
CA THR A 22 6.73 -1.00 3.06
C THR A 22 7.77 -1.65 3.97
N ASP A 23 7.36 -2.08 5.17
CA ASP A 23 8.22 -2.85 6.07
C ASP A 23 8.80 -4.09 5.37
N ARG A 24 7.99 -4.76 4.53
CA ARG A 24 8.41 -5.92 3.74
C ARG A 24 9.51 -5.56 2.75
N ASP A 25 9.41 -4.42 2.05
CA ASP A 25 10.46 -3.97 1.13
C ASP A 25 11.79 -3.73 1.87
N ILE A 26 11.73 -3.10 3.05
CA ILE A 26 12.92 -2.86 3.89
C ILE A 26 13.54 -4.20 4.31
N VAL A 27 12.73 -5.17 4.73
CA VAL A 27 13.22 -6.48 5.16
C VAL A 27 13.78 -7.30 3.99
N VAL A 28 13.02 -7.44 2.90
CA VAL A 28 13.35 -8.35 1.80
C VAL A 28 14.40 -7.77 0.86
N ARG A 29 14.34 -6.48 0.53
CA ARG A 29 15.24 -5.85 -0.45
C ARG A 29 16.35 -5.03 0.20
N GLY A 30 16.17 -4.60 1.45
CA GLY A 30 17.21 -3.92 2.23
C GLY A 30 18.03 -4.90 3.06
N MET A 31 17.42 -5.44 4.12
CA MET A 31 18.10 -6.22 5.14
C MET A 31 18.58 -7.59 4.64
N ALA A 32 17.72 -8.35 3.96
CA ALA A 32 18.07 -9.69 3.47
C ALA A 32 19.16 -9.64 2.39
N GLU A 33 19.21 -8.56 1.61
CA GLU A 33 20.29 -8.28 0.65
C GLU A 33 21.55 -7.67 1.29
N LYS A 34 21.59 -7.52 2.62
CA LYS A 34 22.70 -6.95 3.40
C LYS A 34 23.09 -5.53 2.97
N ARG A 35 22.12 -4.75 2.53
CA ARG A 35 22.35 -3.34 2.19
C ARG A 35 22.58 -2.51 3.47
N PRO A 36 23.45 -1.49 3.45
CA PRO A 36 23.64 -0.61 4.60
C PRO A 36 22.35 0.08 5.03
N GLY A 37 22.21 0.41 6.31
CA GLY A 37 21.06 1.18 6.81
C GLY A 37 20.93 2.58 6.19
N SER A 38 21.99 3.10 5.58
CA SER A 38 22.03 4.37 4.84
C SER A 38 21.65 4.25 3.37
N THR A 39 21.21 3.07 2.91
CA THR A 39 20.80 2.85 1.51
C THR A 39 19.65 3.79 1.14
N ALA A 40 19.70 4.35 -0.08
CA ALA A 40 18.65 5.23 -0.54
C ALA A 40 17.32 4.47 -0.71
N VAL A 41 16.21 5.10 -0.29
CA VAL A 41 14.87 4.52 -0.39
C VAL A 41 14.52 4.11 -1.83
N THR A 42 15.04 4.86 -2.80
CA THR A 42 14.84 4.64 -4.25
C THR A 42 15.40 3.33 -4.77
N GLU A 43 16.31 2.69 -4.03
CA GLU A 43 16.90 1.40 -4.38
C GLU A 43 16.06 0.21 -3.91
N VAL A 44 15.23 0.40 -2.88
CA VAL A 44 14.47 -0.69 -2.23
C VAL A 44 12.95 -0.54 -2.38
N MET A 45 12.46 0.66 -2.72
CA MET A 45 11.03 0.89 -2.94
C MET A 45 10.46 0.11 -4.14
N SER A 46 9.17 -0.18 -4.10
CA SER A 46 8.41 -0.71 -5.24
C SER A 46 8.02 0.43 -6.20
N ARG A 47 8.21 0.19 -7.51
CA ARG A 47 7.83 1.10 -8.60
C ARG A 47 6.60 0.64 -9.39
N ASP A 48 6.19 -0.62 -9.22
CA ASP A 48 4.91 -1.08 -9.74
C ASP A 48 3.80 -0.59 -8.81
N LEU A 49 3.17 0.52 -9.22
CA LEU A 49 2.25 1.27 -8.39
C LEU A 49 0.82 1.01 -8.80
N VAL A 50 0.10 0.29 -7.95
CA VAL A 50 -1.35 0.20 -8.03
C VAL A 50 -1.94 1.43 -7.34
N THR A 51 -2.72 2.23 -8.06
CA THR A 51 -3.25 3.52 -7.58
C THR A 51 -4.75 3.63 -7.86
N LEU A 52 -5.43 4.52 -7.12
CA LEU A 52 -6.84 4.87 -7.32
C LEU A 52 -6.99 6.33 -7.73
N SER A 53 -8.04 6.63 -8.49
CA SER A 53 -8.53 8.01 -8.66
C SER A 53 -9.32 8.44 -7.41
N PRO A 54 -9.34 9.73 -7.03
CA PRO A 54 -10.27 10.23 -6.01
C PRO A 54 -11.75 10.00 -6.36
N ASP A 55 -12.08 9.83 -7.64
CA ASP A 55 -13.45 9.55 -8.11
C ASP A 55 -13.81 8.05 -8.10
N ASP A 56 -12.84 7.18 -7.80
CA ASP A 56 -13.08 5.74 -7.78
C ASP A 56 -13.88 5.32 -6.54
N SER A 57 -14.76 4.32 -6.71
CA SER A 57 -15.58 3.83 -5.61
C SER A 57 -14.77 3.02 -4.59
N VAL A 58 -15.25 3.01 -3.35
CA VAL A 58 -14.73 2.11 -2.29
C VAL A 58 -14.78 0.64 -2.71
N GLN A 59 -15.76 0.25 -3.53
CA GLN A 59 -15.85 -1.11 -4.06
C GLN A 59 -14.63 -1.44 -4.91
N LYS A 60 -14.31 -0.56 -5.86
CA LYS A 60 -13.14 -0.71 -6.72
C LYS A 60 -11.85 -0.74 -5.89
N ALA A 61 -11.77 0.07 -4.83
CA ALA A 61 -10.64 0.03 -3.90
C ALA A 61 -10.47 -1.35 -3.26
N ALA A 62 -11.53 -1.94 -2.71
CA ALA A 62 -11.50 -3.27 -2.11
C ALA A 62 -11.12 -4.34 -3.14
N ASP A 63 -11.72 -4.31 -4.34
CA ASP A 63 -11.44 -5.27 -5.41
C ASP A 63 -9.98 -5.17 -5.88
N MET A 64 -9.43 -3.96 -5.99
CA MET A 64 -8.01 -3.75 -6.33
C MET A 64 -7.08 -4.23 -5.22
N MET A 65 -7.41 -3.99 -3.95
CA MET A 65 -6.65 -4.51 -2.82
C MET A 65 -6.60 -6.03 -2.81
N ALA A 66 -7.75 -6.69 -2.99
CA ALA A 66 -7.84 -8.15 -3.09
C ALA A 66 -7.08 -8.67 -4.31
N ARG A 67 -7.32 -8.13 -5.50
CA ARG A 67 -6.67 -8.59 -6.73
C ARG A 67 -5.15 -8.48 -6.69
N HIS A 68 -4.63 -7.38 -6.14
CA HIS A 68 -3.20 -7.11 -6.10
C HIS A 68 -2.54 -7.57 -4.79
N GLN A 69 -3.30 -8.17 -3.87
CA GLN A 69 -2.83 -8.65 -2.57
C GLN A 69 -2.13 -7.55 -1.76
N ILE A 70 -2.72 -6.34 -1.77
CA ILE A 70 -2.20 -5.15 -1.10
C ILE A 70 -3.22 -4.60 -0.13
N ARG A 71 -2.74 -4.07 0.99
CA ARG A 71 -3.61 -3.55 2.07
C ARG A 71 -3.79 -2.04 2.03
N ARG A 72 -3.11 -1.34 1.11
CA ARG A 72 -3.10 0.12 1.01
C ARG A 72 -2.99 0.54 -0.45
N LEU A 73 -3.72 1.58 -0.83
CA LEU A 73 -3.75 2.15 -2.17
C LEU A 73 -3.48 3.66 -2.09
N PRO A 74 -2.42 4.17 -2.73
CA PRO A 74 -2.26 5.59 -2.98
C PRO A 74 -3.40 6.11 -3.87
N VAL A 75 -3.95 7.27 -3.50
CA VAL A 75 -4.96 7.99 -4.29
C VAL A 75 -4.25 9.11 -5.05
N VAL A 76 -4.39 9.11 -6.37
CA VAL A 76 -3.63 9.97 -7.29
C VAL A 76 -4.58 10.71 -8.21
N GLU A 77 -4.37 12.02 -8.34
CA GLU A 77 -5.09 12.90 -9.27
C GLU A 77 -4.07 13.62 -10.17
N ASN A 78 -4.22 13.52 -11.49
CA ASN A 78 -3.30 14.14 -12.45
C ASN A 78 -1.81 13.78 -12.21
N GLY A 79 -1.55 12.56 -11.74
CA GLY A 79 -0.21 12.06 -11.41
C GLY A 79 0.34 12.56 -10.07
N ARG A 80 -0.42 13.34 -9.31
CA ARG A 80 -0.05 13.83 -7.98
C ARG A 80 -0.70 13.00 -6.88
N LEU A 81 0.05 12.71 -5.83
CA LEU A 81 -0.50 12.03 -4.65
C LEU A 81 -1.42 12.99 -3.91
N VAL A 82 -2.69 12.61 -3.75
CA VAL A 82 -3.70 13.40 -3.01
C VAL A 82 -4.15 12.71 -1.72
N GLY A 83 -3.86 11.43 -1.55
CA GLY A 83 -4.16 10.69 -0.33
C GLY A 83 -3.70 9.24 -0.36
N ILE A 84 -4.04 8.51 0.69
CA ILE A 84 -3.84 7.06 0.78
C ILE A 84 -5.03 6.46 1.53
N ILE A 85 -5.50 5.32 1.07
CA ILE A 85 -6.56 4.55 1.73
C ILE A 85 -6.03 3.17 2.10
N SER A 86 -6.41 2.68 3.27
CA SER A 86 -6.07 1.34 3.75
C SER A 86 -7.31 0.45 3.83
N LEU A 87 -7.07 -0.85 3.79
CA LEU A 87 -8.11 -1.85 4.01
C LEU A 87 -8.78 -1.70 5.39
N GLY A 88 -8.05 -1.19 6.38
CA GLY A 88 -8.61 -0.85 7.70
C GLY A 88 -9.58 0.32 7.66
N ASP A 89 -9.34 1.32 6.79
CA ASP A 89 -10.28 2.41 6.56
C ASP A 89 -11.56 1.89 5.90
N LEU A 90 -11.45 0.88 5.03
CA LEU A 90 -12.61 0.21 4.43
C LEU A 90 -13.38 -0.63 5.47
N ALA A 91 -12.71 -1.21 6.46
CA ALA A 91 -13.35 -2.06 7.47
C ALA A 91 -14.12 -1.30 8.55
N THR A 92 -13.92 0.01 8.66
CA THR A 92 -14.56 0.85 9.71
C THR A 92 -15.70 1.71 9.15
N ASN A 93 -15.91 1.70 7.84
CA ASN A 93 -16.98 2.44 7.19
C ASN A 93 -18.26 1.58 7.12
N ARG A 94 -19.38 2.10 7.65
CA ARG A 94 -20.67 1.39 7.82
C ARG A 94 -21.31 0.89 6.51
N TYR A 95 -20.68 1.13 5.35
CA TYR A 95 -21.10 0.69 4.02
C TYR A 95 -20.26 -0.47 3.45
N SER A 96 -19.23 -0.97 4.17
CA SER A 96 -18.23 -1.90 3.60
C SER A 96 -17.82 -3.09 4.48
N ASP A 97 -18.42 -3.30 5.66
CA ASP A 97 -18.04 -4.34 6.63
C ASP A 97 -17.88 -5.74 6.01
N GLU A 98 -18.83 -6.22 5.18
CA GLU A 98 -18.72 -7.55 4.57
C GLU A 98 -17.58 -7.67 3.55
N ARG A 99 -17.27 -6.58 2.84
CA ARG A 99 -16.34 -6.60 1.70
C ARG A 99 -14.91 -6.37 2.13
N ALA A 100 -14.70 -5.45 3.07
CA ALA A 100 -13.41 -5.31 3.73
C ALA A 100 -13.04 -6.61 4.46
N GLY A 101 -14.03 -7.27 5.09
CA GLY A 101 -13.88 -8.60 5.66
C GLY A 101 -13.42 -9.65 4.63
N ARG A 102 -14.07 -9.74 3.47
CA ARG A 102 -13.64 -10.66 2.39
C ARG A 102 -12.24 -10.38 1.88
N ALA A 103 -11.92 -9.11 1.57
CA ALA A 103 -10.59 -8.75 1.11
C ALA A 103 -9.53 -9.05 2.17
N LEU A 104 -9.83 -8.82 3.46
CA LEU A 104 -8.94 -9.20 4.57
C LEU A 104 -8.71 -10.71 4.62
N SER A 105 -9.77 -11.52 4.49
CA SER A 105 -9.67 -12.99 4.46
C SER A 105 -8.83 -13.46 3.28
N GLU A 106 -9.11 -12.98 2.07
CA GLU A 106 -8.37 -13.37 0.86
C GLU A 106 -6.87 -13.01 0.95
N ILE A 107 -6.55 -11.81 1.47
CA ILE A 107 -5.17 -11.39 1.66
C ILE A 107 -4.47 -12.20 2.76
N SER A 108 -5.18 -12.51 3.85
CA SER A 108 -4.60 -13.20 5.01
C SER A 108 -4.41 -14.71 4.77
N GLU A 109 -5.27 -15.35 3.99
CA GLU A 109 -5.19 -16.79 3.69
C GLU A 109 -4.01 -17.12 2.75
N GLN A 110 -3.64 -16.22 1.83
CA GLN A 110 -2.48 -16.42 0.97
C GLN A 110 -1.13 -16.14 1.65
N ASP A 111 -1.07 -15.21 2.61
CA ASP A 111 0.12 -14.98 3.45
C ASP A 111 0.50 -16.23 4.28
N ALA A 112 -0.45 -17.14 4.56
CA ALA A 112 -0.24 -18.34 5.38
C ALA A 112 0.31 -19.57 4.64
N ILE A 113 0.39 -19.52 3.29
CA ILE A 113 0.82 -20.65 2.45
C ILE A 113 2.29 -20.48 1.99
N HIS A 114 2.97 -19.40 2.38
CA HIS A 114 4.36 -19.12 2.00
C HIS A 114 5.33 -18.98 3.18
#